data_AF-A0A7X9GB63-F1
#
_entry.id   AF-A0A7X9GB63-F1
#
_cell.length_a   1.000
_cell.length_b   1.000
_cell.length_c   1.000
_cell.angle_alpha   90.00
_cell.angle_beta   90.00
_cell.angle_gamma   90.00
#
_symmetry.space_group_name_H-M   'P 1'
#
loop_
_entity.id
_entity.type
_entity.pdbx_description
1 polymer ?
#
loop_
_entity_poly.entity_id
_entity_poly.type
_entity_poly.pdbx_seq_one_letter_code
_entity_poly.pdbx_strand_id
1 'polypeptide(L)' 'MECKICNNETVFFDSAMILNKYNVKYFRCPKCGTIQTEKPYWLEEAYSNAIADSDIGVITRNYI' A
#
# COMPACT_ATOMS: atom_id res chain seq x y z
N MET A 1 -5.61 -7.18 -12.95
CA MET A 1 -5.37 -5.72 -13.05
C MET A 1 -3.97 -5.50 -13.61
N GLU A 2 -3.69 -4.34 -14.21
CA GLU A 2 -2.37 -4.05 -14.74
C GLU A 2 -1.45 -3.47 -13.66
N CYS A 3 -0.17 -3.86 -13.71
CA CYS A 3 0.85 -3.37 -12.83
C CYS A 3 1.12 -1.90 -13.11
N LYS A 4 1.09 -1.06 -12.07
CA LYS A 4 1.33 0.39 -12.18
C LYS A 4 2.77 0.76 -12.62
N ILE A 5 3.71 -0.18 -12.53
CA ILE A 5 5.13 0.06 -12.84
C ILE A 5 5.53 -0.44 -14.23
N CYS A 6 5.04 -1.62 -14.64
CA CYS A 6 5.49 -2.27 -15.88
C CYS A 6 4.34 -2.72 -16.79
N ASN A 7 3.11 -2.32 -16.48
CA ASN A 7 1.88 -2.63 -17.22
C ASN A 7 1.55 -4.12 -17.42
N ASN A 8 2.32 -5.02 -16.82
CA ASN A 8 2.05 -6.46 -16.89
C ASN A 8 0.84 -6.83 -16.02
N GLU A 9 0.16 -7.92 -16.34
CA GLU A 9 -0.89 -8.45 -15.49
C GLU A 9 -0.35 -8.82 -14.10
N THR A 10 -1.09 -8.44 -13.06
CA THR A 10 -0.82 -8.80 -11.67
C THR A 10 -1.74 -9.93 -11.21
N VAL A 11 -1.23 -10.82 -10.38
CA VAL A 11 -1.98 -11.93 -9.79
C VAL A 11 -2.37 -11.61 -8.35
N PHE A 12 -3.44 -12.23 -7.85
CA PHE A 12 -3.79 -12.15 -6.43
C PHE A 12 -2.61 -12.63 -5.57
N PHE A 13 -2.33 -11.90 -4.50
CA PHE A 13 -1.24 -12.20 -3.59
C PHE A 13 -1.76 -12.51 -2.18
N ASP A 14 -2.53 -11.59 -1.61
CA ASP A 14 -3.09 -11.75 -0.26
C ASP A 14 -4.26 -10.78 -0.01
N SER A 15 -4.90 -10.86 1.15
CA SER A 15 -5.85 -9.87 1.64
C SER A 15 -5.56 -9.51 3.09
N ALA A 16 -5.68 -8.23 3.43
CA ALA A 16 -5.49 -7.77 4.80
C ALA A 16 -6.62 -6.81 5.21
N MET A 17 -6.86 -6.76 6.52
CA MET A 17 -7.83 -5.84 7.10
C MET A 17 -7.15 -4.51 7.44
N ILE A 18 -7.59 -3.44 6.78
CA ILE A 18 -7.10 -2.07 6.94
C ILE A 18 -8.09 -1.27 7.78
N LEU A 19 -7.57 -0.44 8.70
CA LEU A 19 -8.36 0.35 9.66
C LEU A 19 -9.39 -0.49 10.45
N ASN A 20 -9.14 -1.79 10.64
CA ASN A 20 -10.07 -2.76 11.25
C ASN A 20 -11.47 -2.78 10.61
N LYS A 21 -11.61 -2.30 9.37
CA LYS A 21 -12.90 -2.01 8.73
C LYS A 21 -12.95 -2.46 7.28
N TYR A 22 -11.83 -2.36 6.59
CA TYR A 22 -11.76 -2.57 5.15
C TYR A 22 -10.94 -3.82 4.83
N ASN A 23 -11.58 -4.83 4.24
CA ASN A 23 -10.85 -5.98 3.72
C ASN A 23 -10.31 -5.65 2.32
N VAL A 24 -8.99 -5.54 2.20
CA VAL A 24 -8.31 -5.05 1.00
C VAL A 24 -7.52 -6.17 0.36
N LYS A 25 -7.70 -6.35 -0.95
CA LYS A 25 -6.94 -7.33 -1.72
C LYS A 25 -5.65 -6.73 -2.27
N TYR A 26 -4.58 -7.49 -2.12
CA TYR A 26 -3.24 -7.22 -2.64
C TYR A 26 -2.98 -8.11 -3.85
N PHE A 27 -2.34 -7.52 -4.84
CA PHE A 27 -1.98 -8.15 -6.10
C PHE A 27 -0.50 -7.96 -6.34
N ARG A 28 0.21 -9.02 -6.70
CA ARG A 28 1.64 -8.99 -6.99
C ARG A 28 1.87 -9.15 -8.48
N CYS A 29 2.74 -8.32 -9.03
CA CYS A 29 3.22 -8.48 -10.39
C CYS A 29 4.28 -9.60 -10.43
N PRO A 30 4.09 -10.67 -11.22
CA PRO A 30 5.10 -11.72 -11.37
C PRO A 30 6.36 -11.23 -12.12
N LYS A 31 6.25 -10.16 -12.93
CA LYS A 31 7.35 -9.64 -13.75
C LYS A 31 8.32 -8.75 -12.98
N CYS A 32 7.82 -7.78 -12.21
CA CYS A 32 8.64 -6.79 -11.50
C CYS A 32 8.60 -6.93 -9.97
N GLY A 33 7.77 -7.82 -9.43
CA GLY A 33 7.63 -8.04 -7.99
C GLY A 33 6.81 -7.01 -7.24
N THR A 34 6.38 -5.92 -7.88
CA THR A 34 5.56 -4.87 -7.25
C THR A 34 4.26 -5.44 -6.68
N ILE A 35 3.93 -5.05 -5.45
CA ILE A 35 2.65 -5.34 -4.82
C ILE A 35 1.80 -4.08 -4.84
N GLN A 36 0.53 -4.22 -5.22
CA GLN A 36 -0.43 -3.13 -5.30
C GLN A 36 -1.81 -3.60 -4.85
N THR A 37 -2.61 -2.67 -4.33
CA THR A 37 -4.00 -2.96 -3.97
C THR A 37 -4.94 -2.73 -5.14
N GLU A 38 -6.18 -3.16 -4.99
CA GLU A 38 -7.31 -2.62 -5.76
C GLU A 38 -7.49 -1.10 -5.53
N LYS A 39 -8.53 -0.51 -6.12
CA LYS A 39 -8.83 0.92 -5.96
C LYS A 39 -8.90 1.26 -4.45
N PRO A 40 -8.01 2.12 -3.93
CA PRO A 40 -7.85 2.27 -2.49
C PRO A 40 -8.90 3.25 -1.92
N TYR A 41 -10.12 2.76 -1.76
CA TYR A 41 -11.26 3.53 -1.25
C TYR A 41 -11.10 3.95 0.23
N TRP A 42 -10.25 3.25 0.98
CA TRP A 42 -9.92 3.54 2.38
C TRP A 42 -8.84 4.62 2.53
N LEU A 43 -8.18 5.01 1.43
CA LEU A 43 -7.01 5.90 1.49
C LEU A 43 -7.37 7.27 2.04
N GLU A 44 -8.49 7.84 1.61
CA GLU A 44 -8.93 9.14 2.13
C GLU A 44 -9.19 9.08 3.63
N GLU A 45 -9.83 8.02 4.14
CA GLU A 45 -10.08 7.83 5.58
C GLU A 45 -8.78 7.65 6.37
N ALA A 46 -7.84 6.84 5.85
CA ALA A 46 -6.54 6.61 6.48
C ALA A 46 -5.74 7.92 6.64
N TYR A 47 -5.86 8.85 5.69
CA TYR A 47 -5.20 10.15 5.71
C TYR A 47 -6.05 11.28 6.32
N SER A 48 -7.35 11.06 6.56
CA SER A 48 -8.24 12.06 7.19
C SER A 48 -7.93 12.27 8.67
N ASN A 49 -7.42 11.24 9.35
CA ASN A 49 -6.88 11.35 10.70
C ASN A 49 -5.34 11.39 10.64
N ALA A 50 -4.78 12.43 10.03
CA ALA A 50 -3.35 12.69 10.05
C ALA A 50 -2.87 13.11 11.45
N ILE A 51 -2.98 12.21 12.44
CA ILE A 51 -2.24 12.35 13.70
C ILE A 51 -0.93 11.58 13.51
N ALA A 52 0.04 12.26 12.91
CA ALA A 52 1.45 12.13 13.25
C ALA A 52 2.22 13.33 12.69
N ASP A 53 2.09 14.47 13.36
CA ASP A 53 3.11 15.54 13.43
C ASP A 53 4.42 15.04 14.10
N SER A 54 4.60 13.73 14.20
CA SER A 54 5.65 13.00 14.90
C SER A 54 6.33 12.04 13.93
N ASP A 55 6.68 12.53 12.75
CA ASP A 55 7.58 11.88 11.80
C ASP A 55 9.02 11.86 12.37
N ILE A 56 9.21 11.30 13.57
CA ILE A 56 10.49 11.07 14.25
C ILE A 56 11.21 9.84 13.64
N GLY A 57 10.86 9.45 12.41
CA GLY A 57 11.46 8.35 11.67
C GLY A 57 12.42 8.79 10.57
N VAL A 58 12.43 10.08 10.21
CA VAL A 58 13.32 10.61 9.16
C VAL A 58 14.78 10.60 9.61
N ILE A 59 15.03 10.95 10.88
CA ILE A 59 16.38 10.96 11.46
C ILE A 59 16.97 9.54 11.58
N THR A 60 16.18 8.54 11.97
CA THR A 60 16.67 7.15 12.12
C THR A 60 17.00 6.48 10.79
N ARG A 61 16.52 7.01 9.66
CA ARG A 61 16.85 6.53 8.30
C ARG A 61 18.07 7.23 7.70
N ASN A 62 18.56 8.32 8.29
CA ASN A 62 19.69 9.12 7.79
C ASN A 62 20.99 8.97 8.60
N TYR A 63 21.01 8.15 9.65
CA TYR A 63 22.27 7.75 10.28
C TYR A 63 22.80 6.49 9.60
N ILE A 64 23.77 6.70 8.70
CA ILE A 64 24.82 5.76 8.28
C ILE A 64 26.10 6.15 9.02
#